data_AF-A0A739QEW1-F1
#
_entry.id   AF-A0A739QEW1-F1
#
_cell.length_a   1.000
_cell.length_b   1.000
_cell.length_c   1.000
_cell.angle_alpha   90.00
_cell.angle_beta   90.00
_cell.angle_gamma   90.00
#
_symmetry.space_group_name_H-M   'P 1'
#
loop_
_entity.id
_entity.type
_entity.pdbx_description
1 polymer ?
#
loop_
_entity_poly.entity_id
_entity_poly.type
_entity_poly.pdbx_seq_one_letter_code
_entity_poly.pdbx_strand_id
1 'polypeptide(L)'
;MSDLIAYKSNALVEASYKLTLQEQRFLLLCIGRLKSGSDAESTELQKTMTVTAEEYFDSFPDMGRKNAEVQLQEAIDRLWDRSIILKDDEKREEFRWIQYRAQYAKGEGKAQITFSDAVMPYLTQLKGQFTRVVIKNISNLSRSYSIRIYELLQQFRSTGERIIALDDFRSMLDIEHKYQTYKSLNQQLLRPCVDELNQKSDLAVTLETIKKGRTVVALHFRFKEDKQIKMTI
;
A
#
# COMPACT_ATOMS: atom_id res chain seq x y z
N MET A 1 -4.80 -22.65 1.73
CA MET A 1 -4.12 -21.76 0.77
C MET A 1 -3.09 -20.96 1.54
N SER A 2 -1.86 -20.88 1.03
CA SER A 2 -0.83 -20.00 1.61
C SER A 2 -1.30 -18.55 1.54
N ASP A 3 -1.06 -17.77 2.59
CA ASP A 3 -1.40 -16.35 2.58
C ASP A 3 -0.63 -15.65 1.45
N LEU A 4 -1.31 -14.81 0.67
CA LEU A 4 -0.68 -14.00 -0.38
C LEU A 4 0.09 -12.84 0.29
N ILE A 5 1.37 -12.70 -0.04
CA ILE A 5 2.29 -11.78 0.62
C ILE A 5 2.91 -10.85 -0.42
N ALA A 6 2.65 -9.55 -0.27
CA ALA A 6 3.30 -8.52 -1.07
C ALA A 6 4.59 -8.04 -0.37
N TYR A 7 5.64 -7.87 -1.17
CA TYR A 7 6.91 -7.30 -0.71
C TYR A 7 7.20 -6.00 -1.44
N LYS A 8 7.49 -4.96 -0.66
CA LYS A 8 7.88 -3.64 -1.17
C LYS A 8 9.15 -3.21 -0.47
N SER A 9 10.09 -2.64 -1.19
CA SER A 9 11.27 -2.03 -0.56
C SER A 9 10.84 -0.93 0.42
N ASN A 10 11.64 -0.69 1.45
CA ASN A 10 11.37 0.39 2.42
C ASN A 10 11.30 1.76 1.73
N ALA A 11 12.17 2.00 0.74
CA ALA A 11 12.15 3.23 -0.06
C ALA A 11 10.82 3.43 -0.78
N LEU A 12 10.24 2.37 -1.36
CA LEU A 12 8.92 2.45 -1.99
C LEU A 12 7.79 2.60 -0.97
N VAL A 13 7.90 2.00 0.21
CA VAL A 13 6.90 2.20 1.28
C VAL A 13 6.87 3.66 1.74
N GLU A 14 8.03 4.31 1.80
CA GLU A 14 8.21 5.71 2.19
C GLU A 14 8.08 6.71 1.03
N ALA A 15 7.93 6.23 -0.20
CA ALA A 15 7.75 7.10 -1.36
C ALA A 15 6.45 7.92 -1.25
N SER A 16 6.47 9.10 -1.86
CA SER A 16 5.28 9.93 -2.00
C SER A 16 4.44 9.44 -3.18
N TYR A 17 3.21 9.01 -2.89
CA TYR A 17 2.21 8.68 -3.90
C TYR A 17 0.83 8.57 -3.26
N LYS A 18 -0.19 8.68 -4.11
CA LYS A 18 -1.58 8.53 -3.71
C LYS A 18 -2.30 7.56 -4.63
N LEU A 19 -2.91 6.57 -4.01
CA LEU A 19 -3.74 5.57 -4.67
C LEU A 19 -5.11 5.51 -4.00
N THR A 20 -6.15 5.22 -4.77
CA THR A 20 -7.45 4.85 -4.22
C THR A 20 -7.38 3.48 -3.55
N LEU A 21 -8.40 3.13 -2.75
CA LEU A 21 -8.45 1.81 -2.11
C LEU A 21 -8.33 0.68 -3.14
N GLN A 22 -9.06 0.79 -4.25
CA GLN A 22 -9.08 -0.24 -5.30
C GLN A 22 -7.76 -0.33 -6.04
N GLU A 23 -7.14 0.82 -6.36
CA GLU A 23 -5.80 0.84 -6.95
C GLU A 23 -4.77 0.16 -6.02
N GLN A 24 -4.81 0.40 -4.71
CA GLN A 24 -3.88 -0.23 -3.76
C GLN A 24 -4.10 -1.74 -3.63
N ARG A 25 -5.37 -2.17 -3.53
CA ARG A 25 -5.73 -3.59 -3.44
C ARG A 25 -5.28 -4.35 -4.68
N PHE A 26 -5.58 -3.80 -5.86
CA PHE A 26 -5.15 -4.38 -7.13
C PHE A 26 -3.62 -4.47 -7.22
N LEU A 27 -2.92 -3.39 -6.85
CA LEU A 27 -1.48 -3.35 -6.84
C LEU A 27 -0.88 -4.40 -5.89
N LEU A 28 -1.42 -4.54 -4.68
CA LEU A 28 -0.93 -5.50 -3.69
C LEU A 28 -1.15 -6.95 -4.12
N LEU A 29 -2.28 -7.25 -4.77
CA LEU A 29 -2.50 -8.55 -5.41
C LEU A 29 -1.39 -8.84 -6.45
N CYS A 30 -1.13 -7.89 -7.34
CA CYS A 30 -0.11 -8.05 -8.38
C CYS A 30 1.29 -8.24 -7.78
N ILE A 31 1.66 -7.44 -6.78
CA ILE A 31 2.95 -7.56 -6.08
C ILE A 31 3.05 -8.90 -5.36
N GLY A 32 1.96 -9.39 -4.77
CA GLY A 32 1.94 -10.68 -4.09
C GLY A 32 2.20 -11.89 -5.00
N ARG A 33 2.04 -11.72 -6.32
CA ARG A 33 2.35 -12.73 -7.32
C ARG A 33 3.81 -12.71 -7.78
N LEU A 34 4.54 -11.64 -7.47
CA LEU A 34 5.96 -11.55 -7.80
C LEU A 34 6.74 -12.54 -6.94
N LYS A 35 7.52 -13.39 -7.60
CA LYS A 35 8.44 -14.32 -6.96
C LYS A 35 9.78 -13.64 -6.78
N SER A 36 10.42 -13.97 -5.66
CA SER A 36 11.74 -13.50 -5.27
C SER A 36 12.60 -14.69 -4.84
N GLY A 37 13.91 -14.62 -5.05
CA GLY A 37 14.87 -15.69 -4.72
C GLY A 37 15.68 -16.18 -5.93
N SER A 38 16.61 -17.11 -5.69
CA SER A 38 17.53 -17.65 -6.72
C SER A 38 16.81 -18.38 -7.86
N ASP A 39 15.65 -18.95 -7.57
CA ASP A 39 14.86 -19.75 -8.51
C ASP A 39 13.69 -18.96 -9.12
N ALA A 40 13.61 -17.65 -8.83
CA ALA A 40 12.59 -16.80 -9.41
C ALA A 40 12.90 -16.52 -10.90
N GLU A 41 11.85 -16.46 -11.72
CA GLU A 41 11.97 -16.03 -13.11
C GLU A 41 12.56 -14.62 -13.20
N SER A 42 13.19 -14.31 -14.33
CA SER A 42 13.74 -12.97 -14.54
C SER A 42 12.68 -11.89 -14.36
N THR A 43 13.10 -10.72 -13.87
CA THR A 43 12.23 -9.54 -13.67
C THR A 43 11.41 -9.21 -14.92
N GLU A 44 11.99 -9.41 -16.10
CA GLU A 44 11.35 -9.17 -17.41
C GLU A 44 10.16 -10.09 -17.69
N LEU A 45 10.19 -11.33 -17.19
CA LEU A 45 9.07 -12.28 -17.36
C LEU A 45 7.96 -12.02 -16.34
N GLN A 46 8.31 -11.47 -15.18
CA GLN A 46 7.35 -11.25 -14.08
C GLN A 46 6.66 -9.88 -14.13
N LYS A 47 7.25 -8.88 -14.81
CA LYS A 47 6.69 -7.52 -14.85
C LYS A 47 5.35 -7.45 -15.58
N THR A 48 5.11 -8.35 -16.53
CA THR A 48 3.83 -8.47 -17.24
C THR A 48 3.01 -9.61 -16.67
N MET A 49 1.78 -9.34 -16.25
CA MET A 49 0.89 -10.36 -15.68
C MET A 49 -0.57 -10.13 -16.05
N THR A 50 -1.30 -11.24 -16.14
CA THR A 50 -2.75 -11.26 -16.35
C THR A 50 -3.46 -11.52 -15.02
N VAL A 51 -4.38 -10.62 -14.67
CA VAL A 51 -5.21 -10.69 -13.46
C VAL A 51 -6.66 -10.85 -13.89
N THR A 52 -7.38 -11.77 -13.24
CA THR A 52 -8.81 -11.96 -13.47
C THR A 52 -9.64 -11.17 -12.46
N ALA A 53 -10.86 -10.80 -12.83
CA ALA A 53 -11.80 -10.21 -11.87
C ALA A 53 -11.99 -11.16 -10.67
N GLU A 54 -12.23 -12.46 -10.92
CA GLU A 54 -12.41 -13.47 -9.88
C GLU A 54 -11.27 -13.46 -8.84
N GLU A 55 -10.01 -13.50 -9.30
CA GLU A 55 -8.83 -13.45 -8.44
C GLU A 55 -8.77 -12.17 -7.58
N TYR A 56 -9.13 -11.04 -8.18
CA TYR A 56 -9.19 -9.75 -7.49
C TYR A 56 -10.23 -9.73 -6.37
N PHE A 57 -11.45 -10.23 -6.62
CA PHE A 57 -12.51 -10.24 -5.62
C PHE A 57 -12.33 -11.31 -4.54
N ASP A 58 -11.75 -12.46 -4.88
CA ASP A 58 -11.46 -13.51 -3.90
C ASP A 58 -10.38 -13.07 -2.91
N SER A 59 -9.47 -12.18 -3.34
CA SER A 59 -8.46 -11.55 -2.48
C SER A 59 -9.05 -10.46 -1.56
N PHE A 60 -10.18 -9.85 -1.96
CA PHE A 60 -10.86 -8.76 -1.24
C PHE A 60 -12.39 -8.94 -1.20
N PRO A 61 -12.91 -9.90 -0.40
CA PRO A 61 -14.31 -10.31 -0.46
C PRO A 61 -15.32 -9.20 -0.07
N ASP A 62 -14.90 -8.23 0.73
CA ASP A 62 -15.72 -7.11 1.19
C ASP A 62 -16.17 -6.16 0.07
N MET A 63 -15.54 -6.23 -1.11
CA MET A 63 -15.93 -5.45 -2.29
C MET A 63 -17.27 -5.91 -2.88
N GLY A 64 -17.65 -7.16 -2.64
CA GLY A 64 -18.75 -7.81 -3.35
C GLY A 64 -18.44 -8.03 -4.83
N ARG A 65 -19.09 -9.01 -5.45
CA ARG A 65 -18.81 -9.42 -6.85
C ARG A 65 -19.59 -8.62 -7.91
N LYS A 66 -20.39 -7.63 -7.50
CA LYS A 66 -21.22 -6.86 -8.44
C LYS A 66 -20.35 -5.88 -9.24
N ASN A 67 -20.52 -5.86 -10.56
CA ASN A 67 -19.73 -5.04 -11.48
C ASN A 67 -18.21 -5.28 -11.35
N ALA A 68 -17.85 -6.54 -11.07
CA ALA A 68 -16.49 -6.94 -10.77
C ALA A 68 -15.48 -6.49 -11.84
N GLU A 69 -15.79 -6.77 -13.10
CA GLU A 69 -14.96 -6.41 -14.25
C GLU A 69 -14.79 -4.90 -14.38
N VAL A 70 -15.87 -4.12 -14.18
CA VAL A 70 -15.84 -2.66 -14.28
C VAL A 70 -14.97 -2.06 -13.18
N GLN A 71 -15.11 -2.53 -11.94
CA GLN A 71 -14.29 -2.06 -10.82
C GLN A 71 -12.80 -2.39 -11.02
N LEU A 72 -12.50 -3.57 -11.56
CA LEU A 72 -11.13 -3.95 -11.93
C LEU A 72 -10.58 -3.00 -13.01
N GLN A 73 -11.33 -2.78 -14.10
CA GLN A 73 -10.95 -1.88 -15.18
C GLN A 73 -10.70 -0.45 -14.67
N GLU A 74 -11.62 0.09 -13.87
CA GLU A 74 -11.47 1.44 -13.30
C GLU A 74 -10.23 1.57 -12.40
N ALA A 75 -9.91 0.55 -11.61
CA ALA A 75 -8.72 0.56 -10.75
C ALA A 75 -7.44 0.57 -11.60
N ILE A 76 -7.39 -0.24 -12.65
CA ILE A 76 -6.24 -0.38 -13.53
C ILE A 76 -6.05 0.87 -14.41
N ASP A 77 -7.12 1.39 -15.00
CA ASP A 77 -7.06 2.57 -15.85
C ASP A 77 -6.58 3.80 -15.08
N ARG A 78 -6.97 3.95 -13.82
CA ARG A 78 -6.44 5.03 -12.98
C ARG A 78 -4.97 4.84 -12.65
N LEU A 79 -4.51 3.59 -12.46
CA LEU A 79 -3.11 3.29 -12.14
C LEU A 79 -2.14 3.79 -13.21
N TRP A 80 -2.58 3.87 -14.47
CA TRP A 80 -1.83 4.49 -15.57
C TRP A 80 -1.41 5.93 -15.26
N ASP A 81 -2.31 6.72 -14.69
CA ASP A 81 -2.08 8.14 -14.39
C ASP A 81 -1.37 8.36 -13.05
N ARG A 82 -1.00 7.29 -12.33
CA ARG A 82 -0.32 7.37 -11.03
C ARG A 82 1.19 7.40 -11.19
N SER A 83 1.85 8.22 -10.39
CA SER A 83 3.29 8.26 -10.26
C SER A 83 3.71 7.95 -8.82
N ILE A 84 4.98 7.57 -8.69
CA ILE A 84 5.72 7.41 -7.45
C ILE A 84 6.80 8.48 -7.47
N ILE A 85 6.92 9.23 -6.38
CA ILE A 85 7.99 10.20 -6.18
C ILE A 85 8.90 9.68 -5.07
N LEU A 86 10.13 9.36 -5.44
CA LEU A 86 11.22 9.13 -4.49
C LEU A 86 12.01 10.42 -4.36
N LYS A 87 12.23 10.84 -3.12
CA LYS A 87 13.01 12.03 -2.79
C LYS A 87 14.02 11.69 -1.71
N ASP A 88 15.27 12.01 -1.98
CA ASP A 88 16.33 12.10 -0.97
C ASP A 88 16.93 13.52 -1.02
N ASP A 89 18.02 13.75 -0.27
CA ASP A 89 18.67 15.06 -0.18
C ASP A 89 19.32 15.50 -1.51
N GLU A 90 19.62 14.57 -2.41
CA GLU A 90 20.38 14.82 -3.64
C GLU A 90 19.51 14.77 -4.91
N LYS A 91 18.44 13.96 -4.91
CA LYS A 91 17.62 13.70 -6.09
C LYS A 91 16.13 13.57 -5.80
N ARG A 92 15.34 13.99 -6.80
CA ARG A 92 13.91 13.74 -6.91
C ARG A 92 13.66 12.92 -8.17
N GLU A 93 13.24 11.68 -8.00
CA GLU A 93 12.91 10.77 -9.09
C GLU A 93 11.40 10.54 -9.11
N GLU A 94 10.80 10.68 -10.30
CA GLU A 94 9.38 10.44 -10.50
C GLU A 94 9.18 9.42 -11.62
N PHE A 95 8.46 8.34 -11.33
CA PHE A 95 8.22 7.28 -12.29
C PHE A 95 6.81 6.70 -12.16
N ARG A 96 6.34 6.03 -13.22
CA ARG A 96 4.99 5.44 -13.29
C ARG A 96 4.96 4.07 -12.63
N TRP A 97 3.79 3.66 -12.16
CA TRP A 97 3.57 2.28 -11.68
C TRP A 97 3.61 1.27 -12.83
N ILE A 98 2.98 1.60 -13.97
CA ILE A 98 2.86 0.71 -15.13
C ILE A 98 3.44 1.37 -16.40
N GLN A 99 4.00 0.55 -17.30
CA GLN A 99 4.67 1.01 -18.52
C GLN A 99 3.71 1.25 -19.69
N TYR A 100 2.62 0.49 -19.76
CA TYR A 100 1.58 0.59 -20.79
C TYR A 100 0.19 0.66 -20.15
N ARG A 101 -0.78 1.25 -20.87
CA ARG A 101 -2.20 1.05 -20.53
C ARG A 101 -2.51 -0.44 -20.57
N ALA A 102 -3.37 -0.88 -19.67
CA ALA A 102 -3.71 -2.29 -19.59
C ALA A 102 -4.43 -2.78 -20.83
N GLN A 103 -4.23 -4.06 -21.12
CA GLN A 103 -4.88 -4.74 -22.22
C GLN A 103 -6.02 -5.59 -21.67
N TYR A 104 -7.21 -5.44 -22.25
CA TYR A 104 -8.42 -6.11 -21.80
C TYR A 104 -8.82 -7.19 -22.81
N ALA A 105 -8.91 -8.44 -22.35
CA ALA A 105 -9.41 -9.53 -23.18
C ALA A 105 -10.94 -9.47 -23.21
N LYS A 106 -11.52 -9.22 -24.39
CA LYS A 106 -12.97 -9.03 -24.55
C LYS A 106 -13.72 -10.30 -24.13
N GLY A 107 -14.61 -10.16 -23.15
CA GLY A 107 -15.50 -11.23 -22.69
C GLY A 107 -14.89 -12.23 -21.70
N GLU A 108 -13.64 -12.04 -21.26
CA GLU A 108 -12.98 -12.97 -20.32
C GLU A 108 -12.85 -12.45 -18.89
N GLY A 109 -13.19 -11.17 -18.63
CA GLY A 109 -13.02 -10.57 -17.31
C GLY A 109 -11.55 -10.52 -16.85
N LYS A 110 -10.61 -10.41 -17.80
CA LYS A 110 -9.16 -10.40 -17.54
C LYS A 110 -8.53 -9.11 -18.05
N ALA A 111 -7.55 -8.63 -17.29
CA ALA A 111 -6.70 -7.51 -17.66
C ALA A 111 -5.23 -7.93 -17.57
N GLN A 112 -4.45 -7.52 -18.57
CA GLN A 112 -3.00 -7.65 -18.56
C GLN A 112 -2.38 -6.30 -18.23
N ILE A 113 -1.52 -6.28 -17.20
CA ILE A 113 -0.74 -5.12 -16.81
C ILE A 113 0.75 -5.39 -17.01
N THR A 114 1.53 -4.32 -17.15
CA THR A 114 2.99 -4.38 -17.17
C THR A 114 3.55 -3.33 -16.22
N PHE A 115 4.19 -3.75 -15.13
CA PHE A 115 4.92 -2.85 -14.25
C PHE A 115 6.01 -2.11 -15.01
N SER A 116 6.30 -0.87 -14.61
CA SER A 116 7.41 -0.12 -15.19
C SER A 116 8.76 -0.71 -14.79
N ASP A 117 9.73 -0.66 -15.70
CA ASP A 117 11.09 -1.11 -15.41
C ASP A 117 11.70 -0.39 -14.20
N ALA A 118 11.31 0.88 -14.00
CA ALA A 118 11.73 1.71 -12.87
C ALA A 118 11.19 1.22 -11.52
N VAL A 119 9.97 0.67 -11.45
CA VAL A 119 9.40 0.21 -10.17
C VAL A 119 9.87 -1.20 -9.79
N MET A 120 10.21 -2.04 -10.77
CA MET A 120 10.52 -3.46 -10.55
C MET A 120 11.62 -3.73 -9.50
N PRO A 121 12.76 -2.99 -9.44
CA PRO A 121 13.77 -3.18 -8.40
C PRO A 121 13.24 -3.01 -6.97
N TYR A 122 12.20 -2.20 -6.81
CA TYR A 122 11.57 -1.94 -5.52
C TYR A 122 10.50 -2.99 -5.13
N LEU A 123 10.17 -3.92 -6.02
CA LEU A 123 9.14 -4.94 -5.82
C LEU A 123 9.70 -6.37 -5.74
N THR A 124 10.90 -6.63 -6.26
CA THR A 124 11.40 -7.99 -6.51
C THR A 124 12.46 -8.52 -5.53
N GLN A 125 12.55 -7.97 -4.31
CA GLN A 125 13.53 -8.36 -3.27
C GLN A 125 14.98 -8.53 -3.74
N LEU A 126 15.37 -7.91 -4.86
CA LEU A 126 16.67 -8.16 -5.47
C LEU A 126 17.82 -7.58 -4.62
N LYS A 127 17.60 -6.40 -4.01
CA LYS A 127 18.57 -5.70 -3.15
C LYS A 127 17.85 -4.79 -2.15
N GLY A 128 18.31 -4.76 -0.90
CA GLY A 128 17.84 -3.81 0.13
C GLY A 128 16.87 -4.40 1.15
N GLN A 129 16.32 -3.54 2.01
CA GLN A 129 15.33 -3.93 3.03
C GLN A 129 13.92 -3.84 2.47
N PHE A 130 13.10 -4.87 2.77
CA PHE A 130 11.74 -4.99 2.28
C PHE A 130 10.74 -5.12 3.43
N THR A 131 9.63 -4.42 3.27
CA THR A 131 8.43 -4.56 4.08
C THR A 131 7.59 -5.70 3.54
N ARG A 132 7.17 -6.58 4.45
CA ARG A 132 6.27 -7.70 4.19
C ARG A 132 4.84 -7.31 4.56
N VAL A 133 3.92 -7.44 3.60
CA VAL A 133 2.49 -7.16 3.77
C VAL A 133 1.70 -8.42 3.47
N VAL A 134 1.01 -8.96 4.47
CA VAL A 134 0.09 -10.09 4.28
C VAL A 134 -1.26 -9.53 3.86
N ILE A 135 -1.73 -9.88 2.66
CA ILE A 135 -2.93 -9.26 2.09
C ILE A 135 -4.17 -9.53 2.94
N LYS A 136 -4.27 -10.72 3.54
CA LYS A 136 -5.35 -11.08 4.47
C LYS A 136 -5.46 -10.14 5.68
N ASN A 137 -4.34 -9.56 6.12
CA ASN A 137 -4.32 -8.69 7.30
C ASN A 137 -4.84 -7.28 7.00
N ILE A 138 -4.96 -6.93 5.72
CA ILE A 138 -5.42 -5.62 5.25
C ILE A 138 -6.68 -5.71 4.38
N SER A 139 -7.15 -6.93 4.08
CA SER A 139 -8.23 -7.16 3.11
C SER A 139 -9.54 -6.49 3.53
N ASN A 140 -9.76 -6.32 4.84
CA ASN A 140 -10.95 -5.68 5.41
C ASN A 140 -10.79 -4.16 5.65
N LEU A 141 -9.62 -3.59 5.37
CA LEU A 141 -9.41 -2.14 5.50
C LEU A 141 -10.13 -1.43 4.36
N SER A 142 -10.96 -0.45 4.70
CA SER A 142 -11.82 0.31 3.77
C SER A 142 -11.28 1.70 3.47
N ARG A 143 -10.16 2.11 4.09
CA ARG A 143 -9.49 3.39 3.83
C ARG A 143 -8.11 3.16 3.21
N SER A 144 -7.83 3.86 2.12
CA SER A 144 -6.52 3.79 1.46
C SER A 144 -5.37 4.29 2.34
N TYR A 145 -5.62 5.26 3.22
CA TYR A 145 -4.61 5.70 4.18
C TYR A 145 -4.36 4.69 5.31
N SER A 146 -5.34 3.86 5.69
CA SER A 146 -5.11 2.79 6.66
C SER A 146 -4.12 1.76 6.12
N ILE A 147 -4.25 1.38 4.85
CA ILE A 147 -3.28 0.48 4.19
C ILE A 147 -1.89 1.13 4.15
N ARG A 148 -1.77 2.40 3.76
CA ARG A 148 -0.45 3.08 3.77
C ARG A 148 0.18 3.15 5.15
N ILE A 149 -0.60 3.49 6.18
CA ILE A 149 -0.12 3.50 7.56
C ILE A 149 0.30 2.09 7.98
N TYR A 150 -0.49 1.06 7.67
CA TYR A 150 -0.12 -0.34 7.92
C TYR A 150 1.25 -0.70 7.32
N GLU A 151 1.49 -0.36 6.06
CA GLU A 151 2.77 -0.60 5.38
C GLU A 151 3.92 0.13 6.09
N LEU A 152 3.72 1.40 6.48
CA LEU A 152 4.71 2.16 7.23
C LEU A 152 5.00 1.49 8.59
N LEU A 153 4.00 1.01 9.31
CA LEU A 153 4.24 0.31 10.57
C LEU A 153 4.97 -1.02 10.36
N GLN A 154 4.61 -1.81 9.35
CA GLN A 154 5.24 -3.11 9.11
C GLN A 154 6.74 -3.05 8.78
N GLN A 155 7.25 -1.92 8.29
CA GLN A 155 8.69 -1.69 8.15
C GLN A 155 9.43 -1.79 9.49
N PHE A 156 8.76 -1.44 10.59
CA PHE A 156 9.30 -1.42 11.95
C PHE A 156 8.73 -2.55 12.82
N ARG A 157 8.21 -3.62 12.21
CA ARG A 157 7.59 -4.76 12.93
C ARG A 157 8.47 -5.39 14.00
N SER A 158 9.80 -5.33 13.85
CA SER A 158 10.74 -5.89 14.83
C SER A 158 10.87 -5.05 16.09
N THR A 159 10.67 -3.74 16.01
CA THR A 159 10.74 -2.82 17.15
C THR A 159 9.37 -2.52 17.75
N GLY A 160 8.31 -2.55 16.94
CA GLY A 160 6.96 -2.18 17.35
C GLY A 160 6.80 -0.68 17.59
N GLU A 161 7.72 0.14 17.09
CA GLU A 161 7.72 1.59 17.26
C GLU A 161 8.18 2.28 15.98
N ARG A 162 7.47 3.33 15.57
CA ARG A 162 7.83 4.18 14.44
C ARG A 162 7.56 5.65 14.77
N ILE A 163 8.61 6.46 14.72
CA ILE A 163 8.52 7.92 14.82
C ILE A 163 8.67 8.51 13.41
N ILE A 164 7.75 9.39 13.01
CA ILE A 164 7.74 10.04 11.69
C ILE A 164 7.55 11.54 11.90
N ALA A 165 8.41 12.37 11.30
CA ALA A 165 8.18 13.81 11.29
C ALA A 165 6.83 14.12 10.62
N LEU A 166 6.13 15.14 11.12
CA LEU A 166 4.78 15.43 10.64
C LEU A 166 4.77 15.81 9.15
N ASP A 167 5.81 16.49 8.68
CA ASP A 167 5.94 16.90 7.29
C ASP A 167 6.29 15.70 6.38
N ASP A 168 7.18 14.81 6.83
CA ASP A 168 7.48 13.57 6.12
C ASP A 168 6.24 12.69 5.99
N PHE A 169 5.46 12.53 7.07
CA PHE A 169 4.21 11.78 7.04
C PHE A 169 3.23 12.33 6.00
N ARG A 170 3.15 13.67 5.88
CA ARG A 170 2.30 14.31 4.86
C ARG A 170 2.81 14.02 3.46
N SER A 171 4.12 14.06 3.27
CA SER A 171 4.73 13.81 1.97
C SER A 171 4.59 12.36 1.52
N MET A 172 4.84 11.39 2.40
CA MET A 172 4.65 9.95 2.16
C MET A 172 3.22 9.60 1.71
N LEU A 173 2.22 10.39 2.14
CA LEU A 173 0.81 10.19 1.81
C LEU A 173 0.27 11.14 0.72
N ASP A 174 1.10 12.06 0.20
CA ASP A 174 0.71 13.10 -0.77
C ASP A 174 -0.50 13.92 -0.28
N ILE A 175 -0.34 14.51 0.92
CA ILE A 175 -1.37 15.29 1.63
C ILE A 175 -0.85 16.61 2.21
N GLU A 176 0.28 17.13 1.74
CA GLU A 176 0.85 18.42 2.15
C GLU A 176 -0.15 19.57 1.96
N HIS A 177 -0.97 19.49 0.90
CA HIS A 177 -2.00 20.47 0.60
C HIS A 177 -3.33 20.24 1.35
N LYS A 178 -3.44 19.15 2.13
CA LYS A 178 -4.65 18.77 2.87
C LYS A 178 -4.43 18.83 4.37
N TYR A 179 -5.53 18.93 5.11
CA TYR A 179 -5.53 18.85 6.58
C TYR A 179 -4.49 19.80 7.21
N GLN A 180 -4.50 21.08 6.82
CA GLN A 180 -3.42 22.05 7.12
C GLN A 180 -3.09 22.16 8.61
N THR A 181 -4.07 21.92 9.50
CA THR A 181 -3.84 21.86 10.94
C THR A 181 -3.71 20.42 11.42
N TYR A 182 -2.89 20.19 12.46
CA TYR A 182 -2.84 18.88 13.13
C TYR A 182 -4.23 18.44 13.62
N LYS A 183 -5.08 19.37 14.10
CA LYS A 183 -6.44 19.06 14.53
C LYS A 183 -7.26 18.41 13.41
N SER A 184 -7.23 19.00 12.20
CA SER A 184 -7.94 18.45 11.03
C SER A 184 -7.34 17.10 10.59
N LEU A 185 -6.01 16.99 10.57
CA LEU A 185 -5.32 15.74 10.22
C LEU A 185 -5.70 14.61 11.20
N ASN A 186 -5.69 14.92 12.50
CA ASN A 186 -6.00 13.96 13.54
C ASN A 186 -7.45 13.49 13.47
N GLN A 187 -8.40 14.42 13.33
CA GLN A 187 -9.83 14.11 13.32
C GLN A 187 -10.26 13.36 12.05
N GLN A 188 -9.71 13.71 10.89
CA GLN A 188 -10.21 13.22 9.60
C GLN A 188 -9.41 12.06 9.03
N LEU A 189 -8.15 11.90 9.44
CA LEU A 189 -7.24 10.86 8.91
C LEU A 189 -6.68 9.98 10.02
N LEU A 190 -5.89 10.52 10.95
CA LEU A 190 -5.10 9.69 11.88
C LEU A 190 -6.00 8.84 12.77
N ARG A 191 -6.92 9.45 13.52
CA ARG A 191 -7.81 8.73 14.43
C ARG A 191 -8.68 7.71 13.68
N PRO A 192 -9.38 8.05 12.59
CA PRO A 192 -10.16 7.06 11.84
C PRO A 192 -9.32 5.90 11.28
N CYS A 193 -8.08 6.13 10.85
CA CYS A 193 -7.23 5.05 10.34
C CYS A 193 -6.68 4.18 11.48
N VAL A 194 -6.25 4.78 12.61
CA VAL A 194 -5.81 4.02 13.79
C VAL A 194 -6.95 3.19 14.36
N ASP A 195 -8.16 3.75 14.45
CA ASP A 195 -9.35 3.02 14.90
C ASP A 195 -9.66 1.84 13.98
N GLU A 196 -9.59 2.04 12.65
CA GLU A 196 -9.80 0.98 11.67
C GLU A 196 -8.74 -0.13 11.74
N LEU A 197 -7.46 0.22 11.87
CA LEU A 197 -6.36 -0.75 12.01
C LEU A 197 -6.58 -1.64 13.24
N ASN A 198 -6.90 -1.04 14.38
CA ASN A 198 -7.18 -1.76 15.63
C ASN A 198 -8.40 -2.69 15.57
N GLN A 199 -9.33 -2.44 14.63
CA GLN A 199 -10.56 -3.22 14.47
C GLN A 199 -10.44 -4.28 13.39
N LYS A 200 -9.72 -4.02 12.31
CA LYS A 200 -9.82 -4.78 11.06
C LYS A 200 -8.49 -5.33 10.52
N SER A 201 -7.39 -5.13 11.24
CA SER A 201 -6.08 -5.70 10.90
C SER A 201 -5.54 -6.60 12.01
N ASP A 202 -4.34 -7.13 11.80
CA ASP A 202 -3.56 -7.86 12.82
C ASP A 202 -2.72 -6.94 13.71
N LEU A 203 -2.97 -5.62 13.73
CA LEU A 203 -2.22 -4.67 14.55
C LEU A 203 -3.06 -4.09 15.69
N ALA A 204 -2.46 -4.04 16.88
CA ALA A 204 -2.89 -3.14 17.95
C ALA A 204 -2.00 -1.90 17.93
N VAL A 205 -2.55 -0.73 17.63
CA VAL A 205 -1.82 0.52 17.35
C VAL A 205 -2.24 1.63 18.32
N THR A 206 -1.27 2.34 18.89
CA THR A 206 -1.45 3.61 19.58
C THR A 206 -0.67 4.71 18.89
N LEU A 207 -1.18 5.94 18.96
CA LEU A 207 -0.57 7.11 18.37
C LEU A 207 -0.40 8.21 19.41
N GLU A 208 0.85 8.61 19.63
CA GLU A 208 1.26 9.74 20.46
C GLU A 208 1.83 10.86 19.58
N THR A 209 1.87 12.09 20.12
CA THR A 209 2.47 13.24 19.43
C THR A 209 3.73 13.69 20.13
N ILE A 210 4.78 13.96 19.37
CA ILE A 210 5.96 14.67 19.85
C ILE A 210 5.79 16.15 19.54
N LYS A 211 6.03 17.01 20.54
CA LYS A 211 5.80 18.46 20.44
C LYS A 211 7.09 19.24 20.67
N LYS A 212 7.24 20.34 19.92
CA LYS A 212 8.21 21.41 20.19
C LYS A 212 7.43 22.64 20.64
N GLY A 213 7.40 22.89 21.94
CA GLY A 213 6.48 23.86 22.53
C GLY A 213 5.01 23.46 22.30
N ARG A 214 4.24 24.33 21.65
CA ARG A 214 2.81 24.08 21.35
C ARG A 214 2.59 23.32 20.03
N THR A 215 3.61 23.20 19.20
CA THR A 215 3.51 22.65 17.84
C THR A 215 3.82 21.14 17.87
N VAL A 216 2.96 20.35 17.24
CA VAL A 216 3.24 18.92 16.98
C VAL A 216 4.23 18.83 15.83
N VAL A 217 5.38 18.18 16.06
CA VAL A 217 6.47 18.06 15.09
C VAL A 217 6.64 16.64 14.57
N ALA A 218 6.19 15.62 15.30
CA ALA A 218 6.25 14.24 14.85
C ALA A 218 5.10 13.40 15.43
N LEU A 219 4.80 12.32 14.72
CA LEU A 219 3.89 11.26 15.09
C LEU A 219 4.70 10.09 15.64
N HIS A 220 4.30 9.56 16.78
CA HIS A 220 4.92 8.41 17.39
C HIS A 220 3.90 7.27 17.46
N PHE A 221 4.05 6.31 16.56
CA PHE A 221 3.24 5.10 16.54
C PHE A 221 3.91 4.02 17.38
N ARG A 222 3.16 3.41 18.31
CA ARG A 222 3.54 2.16 18.97
C ARG A 222 2.55 1.09 18.57
N PHE A 223 3.03 -0.10 18.25
CA PHE A 223 2.18 -1.17 17.77
C PHE A 223 2.75 -2.55 18.06
N LYS A 224 1.86 -3.54 18.04
CA LYS A 224 2.21 -4.96 18.14
C LYS A 224 1.28 -5.79 17.26
N GLU A 225 1.78 -6.92 16.78
CA GLU A 225 0.96 -7.91 16.09
C GLU A 225 -0.01 -8.55 17.12
N ASP A 226 -1.31 -8.37 16.89
CA ASP A 226 -2.38 -9.06 17.58
C ASP A 226 -2.78 -10.25 16.72
N LYS A 227 -2.43 -11.47 17.16
CA LYS A 227 -2.61 -12.70 16.37
C LYS A 227 -4.08 -13.02 16.04
N GLN A 228 -5.03 -12.31 16.63
CA GLN A 228 -6.45 -12.41 16.30
C GLN A 228 -6.92 -11.14 15.61
N ILE A 229 -7.18 -11.23 14.30
CA ILE A 229 -8.00 -10.23 13.61
C ILE A 229 -9.38 -10.29 14.26
N LYS A 230 -9.82 -9.18 14.85
CA LYS A 230 -11.15 -9.07 15.45
C LYS A 230 -12.18 -9.21 14.34
N MET A 231 -12.75 -10.40 14.19
CA MET A 231 -13.89 -10.59 13.30
C MET A 231 -15.07 -9.82 13.90
N THR A 232 -15.39 -8.68 13.30
CA THR A 232 -16.64 -7.98 13.62
C THR A 232 -17.74 -8.71 12.86
N ILE A 233 -18.64 -9.36 13.61
CA ILE A 233 -19.86 -10.04 13.12
C ILE A 233 -20.86 -8.97 12.68
#